data_AF-A0A396GPB5-F1
#
_entry.id   AF-A0A396GPB5-F1
#
_cell.length_a   1.000
_cell.length_b   1.000
_cell.length_c   1.000
_cell.angle_alpha   90.00
_cell.angle_beta   90.00
_cell.angle_gamma   90.00
#
_symmetry.space_group_name_H-M   'P 1'
#
loop_
_entity.id
_entity.type
_entity.pdbx_description
1 polymer ?
#
loop_
_entity_poly.entity_id
_entity_poly.type
_entity_poly.pdbx_seq_one_letter_code
_entity_poly.pdbx_strand_id
1 'polypeptide(L)'
;MSEVDFQTQKHPRLFIPNFLSSHECKELEFIHKCSSTVGYRPNVFSTTLSHLIATNSSHFIIPFIPIRERLKDKLEEFFKCEFELFIEFTGLISWSRGASIGWHSDDNRPYLKQRHFSVVCYLNTYGKDFNGGLFHFQDGEPATIMPAAGDVVMYTADDRNIHSVDEITDGERLTLALWFSRDGSHDEDTKLVSLLSQHLLHKSMASSCLPFPASSNMYWCSQNQASTDHFGFNICWARLHVLGYDIYISQDSSSGFDVSELMVKPVRLVRGSELLDHEFVNILHALQVVQFYCWKGSALQTNMSNIDSKVVKLLDVQREKISGINSLLLNDVNFASRIFCRRPSYLEENGCIYFNWTGIVAAIAAWEDYVLKLSKQIHLQLPYWRMQESLYNVQIDA
;
A
#
# COMPACT_ATOMS: atom_id res chain seq x y z
N MET A 1 16.35 -21.92 -26.98
CA MET A 1 15.92 -23.06 -26.14
C MET A 1 14.56 -23.49 -26.63
N SER A 2 14.41 -24.77 -26.94
CA SER A 2 13.15 -25.38 -27.39
C SER A 2 12.19 -25.57 -26.20
N GLU A 3 10.88 -25.78 -26.43
CA GLU A 3 9.91 -26.15 -25.37
C GLU A 3 10.38 -27.37 -24.54
N VAL A 4 11.15 -28.27 -25.17
CA VAL A 4 11.74 -29.44 -24.53
C VAL A 4 12.82 -29.07 -23.49
N ASP A 5 13.53 -27.95 -23.69
CA ASP A 5 14.56 -27.49 -22.73
C ASP A 5 13.92 -26.92 -21.44
N PHE A 6 12.74 -26.29 -21.53
CA PHE A 6 12.06 -25.74 -20.34
C PHE A 6 11.49 -26.82 -19.42
N GLN A 7 11.03 -27.94 -19.98
CA GLN A 7 10.59 -29.10 -19.19
C GLN A 7 11.73 -29.75 -18.37
N THR A 8 12.99 -29.49 -18.72
CA THR A 8 14.16 -30.01 -17.98
C THR A 8 14.64 -29.11 -16.84
N GLN A 9 14.17 -27.86 -16.75
CA GLN A 9 14.50 -26.99 -15.63
C GLN A 9 13.69 -27.41 -14.41
N LYS A 10 14.36 -28.05 -13.45
CA LYS A 10 13.71 -28.62 -12.24
C LYS A 10 13.01 -27.56 -11.38
N HIS A 11 13.51 -26.31 -11.40
CA HIS A 11 13.03 -25.18 -10.61
C HIS A 11 13.06 -23.90 -11.47
N PRO A 12 12.15 -23.74 -12.44
CA PRO A 12 12.21 -22.61 -13.36
C PRO A 12 11.81 -21.34 -12.62
N ARG A 13 12.73 -20.39 -12.54
CA ARG A 13 12.54 -19.06 -11.94
C ARG A 13 13.51 -18.05 -12.52
N LEU A 14 13.12 -16.79 -12.46
CA LEU A 14 13.84 -15.65 -13.01
C LEU A 14 13.97 -14.57 -11.94
N PHE A 15 15.18 -14.06 -11.76
CA PHE A 15 15.45 -12.86 -10.97
C PHE A 15 15.88 -11.74 -11.91
N ILE A 16 15.26 -10.58 -11.78
CA ILE A 16 15.54 -9.40 -12.59
C ILE A 16 15.83 -8.22 -11.66
N PRO A 17 17.07 -7.73 -11.61
CA PRO A 17 17.39 -6.58 -10.78
C PRO A 17 16.88 -5.29 -11.41
N ASN A 18 16.46 -4.32 -10.58
CA ASN A 18 16.07 -2.98 -11.00
C ASN A 18 15.03 -2.92 -12.15
N PHE A 19 14.06 -3.84 -12.16
CA PHE A 19 12.99 -3.85 -13.16
C PHE A 19 12.02 -2.67 -12.96
N LEU A 20 11.66 -2.35 -11.72
CA LEU A 20 10.91 -1.14 -11.40
C LEU A 20 11.88 0.00 -11.13
N SER A 21 11.54 1.18 -11.60
CA SER A 21 12.26 2.40 -11.27
C SER A 21 12.09 2.78 -9.79
N SER A 22 13.03 3.56 -9.26
CA SER A 22 12.90 4.13 -7.91
C SER A 22 11.65 4.99 -7.75
N HIS A 23 11.16 5.62 -8.83
CA HIS A 23 9.93 6.41 -8.79
C HIS A 23 8.71 5.50 -8.57
N GLU A 24 8.57 4.44 -9.38
CA GLU A 24 7.48 3.47 -9.27
C GLU A 24 7.48 2.79 -7.91
N CYS A 25 8.66 2.40 -7.39
CA CYS A 25 8.76 1.81 -6.06
C CYS A 25 8.23 2.76 -4.97
N LYS A 26 8.60 4.05 -5.03
CA LYS A 26 8.16 5.05 -4.04
C LYS A 26 6.69 5.43 -4.19
N GLU A 27 6.16 5.45 -5.41
CA GLU A 27 4.74 5.67 -5.68
C GLU A 27 3.89 4.54 -5.11
N LEU A 28 4.28 3.27 -5.32
CA LEU A 28 3.59 2.12 -4.75
C LEU A 28 3.75 2.03 -3.22
N GLU A 29 4.93 2.35 -2.67
CA GLU A 29 5.13 2.47 -1.22
C GLU A 29 4.19 3.52 -0.61
N PHE A 30 4.06 4.69 -1.24
CA PHE A 30 3.12 5.73 -0.84
C PHE A 30 1.68 5.19 -0.82
N ILE A 31 1.21 4.61 -1.94
CA ILE A 31 -0.15 4.07 -2.07
C ILE A 31 -0.45 3.04 -0.97
N HIS A 32 0.51 2.14 -0.70
CA HIS A 32 0.36 1.13 0.35
C HIS A 32 0.25 1.74 1.74
N LYS A 33 1.18 2.65 2.08
CA LYS A 33 1.24 3.25 3.42
C LYS A 33 0.03 4.12 3.74
N CYS A 34 -0.67 4.62 2.72
CA CYS A 34 -1.88 5.41 2.93
C CYS A 34 -3.20 4.67 2.71
N SER A 35 -3.20 3.44 2.18
CA SER A 35 -4.43 2.73 1.81
C SER A 35 -4.50 1.28 2.29
N SER A 36 -3.51 0.83 3.06
CA SER A 36 -3.46 -0.55 3.56
C SER A 36 -4.53 -0.84 4.61
N THR A 37 -4.82 -2.13 4.73
CA THR A 37 -5.65 -2.75 5.77
C THR A 37 -4.87 -3.87 6.44
N VAL A 38 -5.37 -4.36 7.58
CA VAL A 38 -4.80 -5.52 8.26
C VAL A 38 -4.95 -6.75 7.35
N GLY A 39 -3.84 -7.41 7.08
CA GLY A 39 -3.77 -8.61 6.26
C GLY A 39 -4.19 -9.87 7.04
N TYR A 40 -4.27 -10.98 6.33
CA TYR A 40 -4.71 -12.27 6.90
C TYR A 40 -3.74 -12.87 7.93
N ARG A 41 -2.49 -12.38 7.99
CA ARG A 41 -1.47 -12.87 8.92
C ARG A 41 -1.13 -11.78 9.95
N PRO A 42 -0.71 -12.16 11.17
CA PRO A 42 -0.20 -11.22 12.15
C PRO A 42 0.90 -10.34 11.56
N ASN A 43 0.83 -9.03 11.85
CA ASN A 43 1.82 -8.03 11.43
C ASN A 43 2.02 -7.91 9.90
N VAL A 44 1.06 -8.41 9.12
CA VAL A 44 1.01 -8.23 7.67
C VAL A 44 -0.10 -7.25 7.33
N PHE A 45 0.16 -6.33 6.40
CA PHE A 45 -0.85 -5.41 5.87
C PHE A 45 -0.95 -5.55 4.36
N SER A 46 -2.14 -5.30 3.83
CA SER A 46 -2.44 -5.47 2.41
C SER A 46 -3.24 -4.30 1.84
N THR A 47 -2.91 -3.91 0.61
CA THR A 47 -3.69 -3.00 -0.23
C THR A 47 -4.04 -3.74 -1.52
N THR A 48 -5.30 -4.13 -1.69
CA THR A 48 -5.78 -4.74 -2.94
C THR A 48 -6.38 -3.67 -3.85
N LEU A 49 -6.39 -3.92 -5.16
CA LEU A 49 -7.00 -2.99 -6.12
C LEU A 49 -8.52 -2.84 -5.87
N SER A 50 -9.20 -3.90 -5.45
CA SER A 50 -10.61 -3.85 -5.05
C SER A 50 -10.85 -2.98 -3.81
N HIS A 51 -9.93 -3.00 -2.83
CA HIS A 51 -10.02 -2.14 -1.65
C HIS A 51 -9.88 -0.66 -2.03
N LEU A 52 -8.96 -0.33 -2.94
CA LEU A 52 -8.82 1.03 -3.47
C LEU A 52 -10.13 1.54 -4.08
N ILE A 53 -10.85 0.70 -4.82
CA ILE A 53 -12.17 1.06 -5.36
C ILE A 53 -13.17 1.30 -4.23
N ALA A 54 -13.26 0.36 -3.29
CA ALA A 54 -14.20 0.40 -2.18
C ALA A 54 -14.02 1.64 -1.28
N THR A 55 -12.78 2.12 -1.11
CA THR A 55 -12.46 3.32 -0.29
C THR A 55 -12.43 4.62 -1.09
N ASN A 56 -13.02 4.63 -2.29
CA ASN A 56 -13.00 5.78 -3.18
C ASN A 56 -11.61 6.29 -3.56
N SER A 57 -10.62 5.41 -3.53
CA SER A 57 -9.22 5.66 -3.91
C SER A 57 -8.85 4.96 -5.22
N SER A 58 -9.84 4.69 -6.09
CA SER A 58 -9.66 3.92 -7.33
C SER A 58 -8.62 4.52 -8.27
N HIS A 59 -8.44 5.85 -8.24
CA HIS A 59 -7.42 6.57 -9.01
C HIS A 59 -6.01 6.02 -8.79
N PHE A 60 -5.71 5.44 -7.62
CA PHE A 60 -4.44 4.77 -7.37
C PHE A 60 -4.24 3.45 -8.11
N ILE A 61 -5.21 2.94 -8.88
CA ILE A 61 -5.01 1.79 -9.78
C ILE A 61 -4.13 2.16 -10.97
N ILE A 62 -4.16 3.42 -11.43
CA ILE A 62 -3.47 3.86 -12.65
C ILE A 62 -1.97 3.53 -12.64
N PRO A 63 -1.19 3.81 -11.57
CA PRO A 63 0.23 3.46 -11.53
C PRO A 63 0.53 1.96 -11.67
N PHE A 64 -0.42 1.07 -11.35
CA PHE A 64 -0.22 -0.38 -11.47
C PHE A 64 -0.31 -0.88 -12.89
N ILE A 65 -1.11 -0.25 -13.76
CA ILE A 65 -1.43 -0.76 -15.11
C ILE A 65 -0.16 -1.00 -15.95
N PRO A 66 0.71 0.00 -16.20
CA PRO A 66 1.91 -0.24 -17.00
C PRO A 66 2.90 -1.19 -16.32
N ILE A 67 2.88 -1.29 -14.99
CA ILE A 67 3.72 -2.24 -14.25
C ILE A 67 3.21 -3.67 -14.48
N ARG A 68 1.90 -3.90 -14.36
CA ARG A 68 1.23 -5.19 -14.59
C ARG A 68 1.48 -5.69 -16.02
N GLU A 69 1.34 -4.82 -17.02
CA GLU A 69 1.61 -5.14 -18.43
C GLU A 69 3.06 -5.61 -18.64
N ARG A 70 4.04 -4.80 -18.23
CA ARG A 70 5.47 -5.17 -18.39
C ARG A 70 5.83 -6.45 -17.63
N LEU A 71 5.28 -6.66 -16.43
CA LEU A 71 5.52 -7.87 -15.65
C LEU A 71 4.93 -9.09 -16.34
N LYS A 72 3.69 -8.99 -16.85
CA LYS A 72 3.03 -10.06 -17.60
C LYS A 72 3.82 -10.40 -18.86
N ASP A 73 4.17 -9.42 -19.67
CA ASP A 73 4.95 -9.62 -20.90
C ASP A 73 6.26 -10.36 -20.60
N LYS A 74 6.98 -9.92 -19.55
CA LYS A 74 8.26 -10.53 -19.20
C LYS A 74 8.13 -11.95 -18.65
N LEU A 75 7.05 -12.20 -17.90
CA LEU A 75 6.72 -13.53 -17.38
C LEU A 75 6.39 -14.49 -18.52
N GLU A 76 5.53 -14.06 -19.44
CA GLU A 76 5.14 -14.84 -20.62
C GLU A 76 6.34 -15.15 -21.53
N GLU A 77 7.20 -14.16 -21.79
CA GLU A 77 8.43 -14.33 -22.56
C GLU A 77 9.37 -15.36 -21.92
N PHE A 78 9.52 -15.32 -20.59
CA PHE A 78 10.39 -16.24 -19.86
C PHE A 78 9.84 -17.67 -19.91
N PHE A 79 8.55 -17.86 -19.58
CA PHE A 79 7.94 -19.18 -19.48
C PHE A 79 7.41 -19.75 -20.81
N LYS A 80 7.54 -19.01 -21.92
CA LYS A 80 7.08 -19.42 -23.27
C LYS A 80 5.59 -19.72 -23.30
N CYS A 81 4.82 -18.76 -22.79
CA CYS A 81 3.37 -18.84 -22.69
C CYS A 81 2.69 -17.52 -23.05
N GLU A 82 3.20 -16.90 -24.12
CA GLU A 82 2.72 -15.63 -24.66
C GLU A 82 1.21 -15.65 -24.92
N PHE A 83 0.53 -14.63 -24.38
CA PHE A 83 -0.93 -14.43 -24.45
C PHE A 83 -1.78 -15.47 -23.72
N GLU A 84 -1.19 -16.34 -22.92
CA GLU A 84 -1.92 -17.42 -22.22
C GLU A 84 -2.26 -17.08 -20.76
N LEU A 85 -1.79 -15.93 -20.23
CA LEU A 85 -1.92 -15.61 -18.81
C LEU A 85 -2.97 -14.53 -18.51
N PHE A 86 -3.71 -14.76 -17.43
CA PHE A 86 -4.60 -13.80 -16.77
C PHE A 86 -4.02 -13.46 -15.41
N ILE A 87 -4.15 -12.19 -14.99
CA ILE A 87 -3.74 -11.78 -13.65
C ILE A 87 -4.84 -12.23 -12.69
N GLU A 88 -4.52 -13.17 -11.81
CA GLU A 88 -5.47 -13.70 -10.82
C GLU A 88 -5.67 -12.73 -9.66
N PHE A 89 -4.59 -12.05 -9.27
CA PHE A 89 -4.58 -11.14 -8.13
C PHE A 89 -3.41 -10.18 -8.23
N THR A 90 -3.65 -8.92 -7.82
CA THR A 90 -2.64 -7.88 -7.62
C THR A 90 -2.78 -7.29 -6.22
N GLY A 91 -1.69 -7.23 -5.46
CA GLY A 91 -1.72 -6.58 -4.15
C GLY A 91 -0.37 -6.03 -3.70
N LEU A 92 -0.42 -4.89 -3.01
CA LEU A 92 0.71 -4.41 -2.21
C LEU A 92 0.64 -5.07 -0.84
N ILE A 93 1.72 -5.73 -0.45
CA ILE A 93 1.82 -6.48 0.79
C ILE A 93 3.01 -5.97 1.57
N SER A 94 2.81 -5.67 2.85
CA SER A 94 3.89 -5.33 3.77
C SER A 94 3.96 -6.30 4.93
N TRP A 95 5.18 -6.70 5.25
CA TRP A 95 5.49 -7.56 6.39
C TRP A 95 6.27 -6.74 7.40
N SER A 96 5.70 -6.53 8.58
CA SER A 96 6.34 -5.79 9.67
C SER A 96 7.04 -6.72 10.63
N ARG A 97 7.75 -6.15 11.61
CA ARG A 97 8.46 -6.90 12.64
C ARG A 97 7.63 -8.06 13.24
N GLY A 98 8.22 -9.24 13.33
CA GLY A 98 7.59 -10.46 13.84
C GLY A 98 6.76 -11.22 12.80
N ALA A 99 6.52 -10.66 11.62
CA ALA A 99 5.86 -11.39 10.53
C ALA A 99 6.86 -12.35 9.86
N SER A 100 6.39 -13.55 9.49
CA SER A 100 7.14 -14.56 8.74
C SER A 100 6.18 -15.51 8.03
N ILE A 101 6.68 -16.28 7.07
CA ILE A 101 5.92 -17.38 6.48
C ILE A 101 6.85 -18.57 6.21
N GLY A 102 6.49 -19.72 6.76
CA GLY A 102 7.23 -20.97 6.56
C GLY A 102 7.13 -21.51 5.13
N TRP A 103 7.78 -22.64 4.90
CA TRP A 103 7.83 -23.31 3.60
C TRP A 103 6.44 -23.60 3.01
N HIS A 104 6.20 -23.11 1.81
CA HIS A 104 4.96 -23.34 1.06
C HIS A 104 5.17 -23.16 -0.46
N SER A 105 4.25 -23.73 -1.25
CA SER A 105 3.98 -23.27 -2.62
C SER A 105 2.77 -22.33 -2.63
N ASP A 106 2.65 -21.51 -3.66
CA ASP A 106 1.56 -20.54 -3.78
C ASP A 106 0.22 -21.21 -4.18
N ASP A 107 0.27 -22.42 -4.72
CA ASP A 107 -0.87 -23.25 -5.10
C ASP A 107 -1.29 -24.26 -4.00
N ASN A 108 -0.74 -24.16 -2.79
CA ASN A 108 -0.80 -25.22 -1.77
C ASN A 108 -2.19 -25.52 -1.17
N ARG A 109 -3.24 -24.81 -1.56
CA ARG A 109 -4.62 -24.96 -1.05
C ARG A 109 -5.62 -25.06 -2.20
N PRO A 110 -6.76 -25.75 -2.02
CA PRO A 110 -7.75 -25.92 -3.09
C PRO A 110 -8.19 -24.63 -3.78
N TYR A 111 -8.39 -23.54 -3.03
CA TYR A 111 -8.80 -22.24 -3.56
C TYR A 111 -7.66 -21.42 -4.17
N LEU A 112 -6.43 -21.96 -4.19
CA LEU A 112 -5.24 -21.34 -4.79
C LEU A 112 -4.70 -22.16 -5.98
N LYS A 113 -5.30 -23.32 -6.28
CA LYS A 113 -4.80 -24.26 -7.30
C LYS A 113 -4.81 -23.71 -8.72
N GLN A 114 -5.58 -22.65 -8.97
CA GLN A 114 -5.59 -21.92 -10.23
C GLN A 114 -4.28 -21.15 -10.52
N ARG A 115 -3.41 -20.96 -9.53
CA ARG A 115 -2.18 -20.19 -9.69
C ARG A 115 -1.14 -21.03 -10.41
N HIS A 116 -0.65 -20.49 -11.52
CA HIS A 116 0.39 -21.11 -12.34
C HIS A 116 1.74 -20.45 -12.12
N PHE A 117 1.75 -19.13 -11.94
CA PHE A 117 2.97 -18.35 -11.76
C PHE A 117 2.78 -17.26 -10.71
N SER A 118 3.90 -16.89 -10.10
CA SER A 118 4.00 -15.85 -9.09
C SER A 118 5.06 -14.84 -9.50
N VAL A 119 4.79 -13.58 -9.19
CA VAL A 119 5.70 -12.46 -9.38
C VAL A 119 5.73 -11.63 -8.10
N VAL A 120 6.92 -11.43 -7.55
CA VAL A 120 7.15 -10.59 -6.37
C VAL A 120 8.13 -9.50 -6.74
N CYS A 121 7.66 -8.25 -6.66
CA CYS A 121 8.47 -7.05 -6.87
C CYS A 121 8.78 -6.40 -5.53
N TYR A 122 10.04 -6.08 -5.28
CA TYR A 122 10.49 -5.48 -4.03
C TYR A 122 10.43 -3.95 -4.13
N LEU A 123 9.77 -3.31 -3.17
CA LEU A 123 9.56 -1.85 -3.19
C LEU A 123 10.54 -1.11 -2.28
N ASN A 124 11.22 -1.82 -1.39
CA ASN A 124 12.23 -1.29 -0.48
C ASN A 124 13.35 -2.32 -0.22
N THR A 125 14.42 -1.88 0.42
CA THR A 125 15.73 -2.56 0.39
C THR A 125 16.11 -3.16 1.74
N TYR A 126 16.53 -4.43 1.74
CA TYR A 126 17.09 -5.10 2.91
C TYR A 126 18.35 -4.39 3.42
N GLY A 127 18.52 -4.33 4.75
CA GLY A 127 19.64 -3.64 5.39
C GLY A 127 19.50 -2.11 5.43
N LYS A 128 18.67 -1.53 4.55
CA LYS A 128 18.41 -0.09 4.47
C LYS A 128 17.02 0.31 4.96
N ASP A 129 15.98 -0.42 4.61
CA ASP A 129 14.59 -0.06 4.97
C ASP A 129 14.00 -1.07 5.98
N PHE A 130 14.51 -2.30 6.00
CA PHE A 130 14.13 -3.35 6.94
C PHE A 130 15.27 -4.37 7.13
N ASN A 131 15.18 -5.20 8.16
CA ASN A 131 16.09 -6.32 8.45
C ASN A 131 15.31 -7.62 8.67
N GLY A 132 15.96 -8.77 8.49
CA GLY A 132 15.27 -10.07 8.39
C GLY A 132 14.47 -10.16 7.08
N GLY A 133 13.44 -11.00 7.01
CA GLY A 133 12.53 -11.01 5.85
C GLY A 133 13.17 -11.43 4.52
N LEU A 134 14.27 -12.19 4.55
CA LEU A 134 14.88 -12.76 3.35
C LEU A 134 13.93 -13.77 2.72
N PHE A 135 13.95 -13.87 1.39
CA PHE A 135 13.07 -14.75 0.63
C PHE A 135 13.87 -15.97 0.17
N HIS A 136 13.49 -17.16 0.62
CA HIS A 136 14.23 -18.39 0.40
C HIS A 136 13.45 -19.34 -0.49
N PHE A 137 14.13 -20.01 -1.42
CA PHE A 137 13.63 -21.20 -2.10
C PHE A 137 14.26 -22.44 -1.46
N GLN A 138 13.48 -23.50 -1.31
CA GLN A 138 13.94 -24.73 -0.69
C GLN A 138 14.99 -25.44 -1.56
N ASP A 139 14.82 -25.38 -2.89
CA ASP A 139 15.67 -26.07 -3.87
C ASP A 139 15.95 -25.17 -5.09
N GLY A 140 17.06 -25.42 -5.79
CA GLY A 140 17.48 -24.72 -7.02
C GLY A 140 18.22 -23.40 -6.79
N GLU A 141 18.50 -22.67 -7.88
CA GLU A 141 19.12 -21.34 -7.83
C GLU A 141 18.24 -20.25 -8.50
N PRO A 142 18.25 -19.00 -8.00
CA PRO A 142 18.91 -18.56 -6.76
C PRO A 142 18.22 -19.16 -5.53
N ALA A 143 18.97 -19.65 -4.54
CA ALA A 143 18.40 -20.25 -3.32
C ALA A 143 17.83 -19.19 -2.35
N THR A 144 18.38 -17.97 -2.36
CA THR A 144 17.93 -16.87 -1.50
C THR A 144 17.96 -15.57 -2.29
N ILE A 145 16.90 -14.79 -2.17
CA ILE A 145 16.81 -13.43 -2.69
C ILE A 145 16.96 -12.46 -1.53
N MET A 146 17.97 -11.60 -1.63
CA MET A 146 18.12 -10.44 -0.76
C MET A 146 17.39 -9.26 -1.41
N PRO A 147 16.28 -8.77 -0.84
CA PRO A 147 15.45 -7.75 -1.47
C PRO A 147 16.19 -6.41 -1.68
N ALA A 148 16.15 -5.88 -2.90
CA ALA A 148 16.45 -4.48 -3.17
C ALA A 148 15.29 -3.81 -3.93
N ALA A 149 15.06 -2.53 -3.66
CA ALA A 149 13.98 -1.80 -4.32
C ALA A 149 14.15 -1.83 -5.85
N GLY A 150 13.12 -2.27 -6.57
CA GLY A 150 13.13 -2.41 -8.02
C GLY A 150 13.30 -3.85 -8.50
N ASP A 151 13.83 -4.74 -7.65
CA ASP A 151 14.07 -6.12 -8.02
C ASP A 151 12.78 -6.92 -8.16
N VAL A 152 12.78 -7.90 -9.06
CA VAL A 152 11.65 -8.79 -9.31
C VAL A 152 12.12 -10.23 -9.31
N VAL A 153 11.34 -11.10 -8.67
CA VAL A 153 11.47 -12.55 -8.80
C VAL A 153 10.19 -13.13 -9.39
N MET A 154 10.33 -14.01 -10.38
CA MET A 154 9.25 -14.69 -11.08
C MET A 154 9.48 -16.19 -11.00
N TYR A 155 8.46 -16.97 -10.66
CA TYR A 155 8.59 -18.41 -10.44
C TYR A 155 7.25 -19.14 -10.65
N THR A 156 7.30 -20.46 -10.82
CA THR A 156 6.06 -21.26 -10.87
C THR A 156 5.41 -21.31 -9.50
N ALA A 157 4.08 -21.25 -9.44
CA ALA A 157 3.35 -21.21 -8.17
C ALA A 157 3.29 -22.58 -7.44
N ASP A 158 3.74 -23.66 -8.10
CA ASP A 158 3.64 -25.04 -7.63
C ASP A 158 4.82 -25.49 -6.75
N ASP A 159 4.82 -26.77 -6.38
CA ASP A 159 5.80 -27.40 -5.50
C ASP A 159 7.24 -27.45 -6.06
N ARG A 160 7.44 -27.07 -7.33
CA ARG A 160 8.77 -26.86 -7.89
C ARG A 160 9.46 -25.63 -7.32
N ASN A 161 8.73 -24.69 -6.73
CA ASN A 161 9.30 -23.49 -6.12
C ASN A 161 8.74 -23.28 -4.71
N ILE A 162 8.88 -24.29 -3.85
CA ILE A 162 8.59 -24.14 -2.41
C ILE A 162 9.51 -23.06 -1.84
N HIS A 163 8.92 -22.11 -1.13
CA HIS A 163 9.61 -20.93 -0.63
C HIS A 163 9.13 -20.50 0.75
N SER A 164 9.89 -19.64 1.41
CA SER A 164 9.61 -19.07 2.72
C SER A 164 10.13 -17.64 2.84
N VAL A 165 9.63 -16.93 3.84
CA VAL A 165 10.18 -15.63 4.25
C VAL A 165 10.49 -15.68 5.72
N ASP A 166 11.76 -15.45 6.05
CA ASP A 166 12.23 -15.37 7.42
C ASP A 166 11.57 -14.23 8.19
N GLU A 167 11.63 -14.29 9.51
CA GLU A 167 11.04 -13.23 10.34
C GLU A 167 11.65 -11.86 10.02
N ILE A 168 10.78 -10.86 9.85
CA ILE A 168 11.20 -9.46 9.79
C ILE A 168 11.59 -9.06 11.21
N THR A 169 12.83 -8.60 11.40
CA THR A 169 13.37 -8.28 12.73
C THR A 169 13.35 -6.79 13.04
N ASP A 170 13.30 -5.94 12.01
CA ASP A 170 13.22 -4.48 12.12
C ASP A 170 12.67 -3.88 10.82
N GLY A 171 11.91 -2.78 10.91
CA GLY A 171 11.28 -2.12 9.77
C GLY A 171 10.09 -2.87 9.16
N GLU A 172 9.71 -2.44 7.96
CA GLU A 172 8.55 -2.94 7.20
C GLU A 172 9.03 -3.34 5.80
N ARG A 173 8.91 -4.63 5.41
CA ARG A 173 9.26 -5.15 4.08
C ARG A 173 8.08 -5.01 3.13
N LEU A 174 8.21 -4.24 2.05
CA LEU A 174 7.12 -3.94 1.11
C LEU A 174 7.34 -4.62 -0.24
N THR A 175 6.29 -5.25 -0.75
CA THR A 175 6.28 -5.91 -2.06
C THR A 175 5.00 -5.65 -2.84
N LEU A 176 5.10 -5.57 -4.15
CA LEU A 176 3.98 -5.80 -5.07
C LEU A 176 3.98 -7.29 -5.44
N ALA A 177 2.89 -7.99 -5.11
CA ALA A 177 2.71 -9.41 -5.42
C ALA A 177 1.62 -9.58 -6.48
N LEU A 178 1.93 -10.35 -7.52
CA LEU A 178 0.99 -10.79 -8.54
C LEU A 178 1.00 -12.31 -8.64
N TRP A 179 -0.19 -12.87 -8.81
CA TRP A 179 -0.36 -14.27 -9.19
C TRP A 179 -1.06 -14.35 -10.54
N PHE A 180 -0.67 -15.34 -11.34
CA PHE A 180 -1.18 -15.52 -12.70
C PHE A 180 -1.85 -16.88 -12.85
N SER A 181 -2.93 -16.91 -13.62
CA SER A 181 -3.70 -18.10 -13.97
C SER A 181 -3.72 -18.29 -15.49
N ARG A 182 -3.82 -19.54 -15.95
CA ARG A 182 -4.15 -19.87 -17.35
C ARG A 182 -5.65 -20.02 -17.58
N ASP A 183 -6.43 -19.99 -16.50
CA ASP A 183 -7.89 -20.06 -16.53
C ASP A 183 -8.46 -18.63 -16.40
N GLY A 184 -9.03 -18.13 -17.50
CA GLY A 184 -9.61 -16.79 -17.59
C GLY A 184 -10.81 -16.55 -16.69
N SER A 185 -11.44 -17.59 -16.12
CA SER A 185 -12.49 -17.39 -15.09
C SER A 185 -11.95 -16.75 -13.80
N HIS A 186 -10.63 -16.76 -13.63
CA HIS A 186 -9.95 -16.16 -12.49
C HIS A 186 -9.38 -14.76 -12.77
N ASP A 187 -9.64 -14.17 -13.94
CA ASP A 187 -9.16 -12.83 -14.28
C ASP A 187 -9.64 -11.77 -13.27
N GLU A 188 -8.69 -11.06 -12.67
CA GLU A 188 -8.91 -9.95 -11.76
C GLU A 188 -9.50 -8.75 -12.51
N ASP A 189 -9.11 -8.52 -13.76
CA ASP A 189 -9.48 -7.32 -14.49
C ASP A 189 -10.98 -7.24 -14.73
N THR A 190 -11.62 -8.33 -15.13
CA THR A 190 -13.08 -8.38 -15.32
C THR A 190 -13.82 -7.94 -14.07
N LYS A 191 -13.34 -8.35 -12.88
CA LYS A 191 -13.91 -7.96 -11.58
C LYS A 191 -13.65 -6.48 -11.29
N LEU A 192 -12.44 -5.99 -11.50
CA LEU A 192 -12.07 -4.60 -11.25
C LEU A 192 -12.84 -3.63 -12.17
N VAL A 193 -12.96 -3.95 -13.46
CA VAL A 193 -13.73 -3.17 -14.44
C VAL A 193 -15.20 -3.10 -14.04
N SER A 194 -15.79 -4.21 -13.60
CA SER A 194 -17.16 -4.26 -13.10
C SER A 194 -17.34 -3.36 -11.86
N LEU A 195 -16.44 -3.46 -10.88
CA LEU A 195 -16.46 -2.63 -9.67
C LEU A 195 -16.28 -1.13 -9.98
N LEU A 196 -15.32 -0.78 -10.85
CA LEU A 196 -15.10 0.59 -11.29
C LEU A 196 -16.33 1.18 -11.98
N SER A 197 -16.96 0.38 -12.86
CA SER A 197 -18.15 0.79 -13.58
C SER A 197 -19.30 1.11 -12.62
N GLN A 198 -19.56 0.21 -11.66
CA GLN A 198 -20.61 0.42 -10.66
C GLN A 198 -20.32 1.65 -9.79
N HIS A 199 -19.07 1.82 -9.36
CA HIS A 199 -18.69 2.91 -8.45
C HIS A 199 -18.73 4.29 -9.10
N LEU A 200 -18.36 4.40 -10.38
CA LEU A 200 -18.29 5.67 -11.11
C LEU A 200 -19.62 6.11 -11.73
N LEU A 201 -20.56 5.18 -11.99
CA LEU A 201 -21.91 5.51 -12.48
C LEU A 201 -22.69 6.44 -11.53
N HIS A 202 -22.36 6.44 -10.24
CA HIS A 202 -23.09 7.17 -9.20
C HIS A 202 -22.41 8.47 -8.73
N LYS A 203 -21.33 8.93 -9.38
CA LYS A 203 -20.55 10.09 -8.90
C LYS A 203 -20.50 11.25 -9.89
N SER A 204 -20.69 12.48 -9.39
CA SER A 204 -20.37 13.69 -10.15
C SER A 204 -18.86 13.92 -10.15
N MET A 205 -18.31 14.45 -11.26
CA MET A 205 -16.85 14.59 -11.44
C MET A 205 -16.16 15.41 -10.33
N ALA A 206 -16.84 16.42 -9.76
CA ALA A 206 -16.23 17.43 -8.89
C ALA A 206 -16.04 17.00 -7.41
N SER A 207 -16.76 15.99 -6.91
CA SER A 207 -16.64 15.48 -5.53
C SER A 207 -16.07 14.06 -5.44
N SER A 208 -15.49 13.57 -6.54
CA SER A 208 -15.34 12.14 -6.80
C SER A 208 -14.13 11.46 -6.17
N CYS A 209 -13.09 12.19 -5.76
CA CYS A 209 -11.77 11.58 -5.49
C CYS A 209 -11.33 11.51 -4.03
N LEU A 210 -12.12 12.06 -3.10
CA LEU A 210 -11.77 12.04 -1.69
C LEU A 210 -12.00 10.64 -1.09
N PRO A 211 -11.06 10.11 -0.30
CA PRO A 211 -11.15 8.75 0.19
C PRO A 211 -12.25 8.60 1.25
N PHE A 212 -12.79 7.40 1.38
CA PHE A 212 -13.77 7.02 2.40
C PHE A 212 -13.31 5.73 3.09
N PRO A 213 -13.18 5.70 4.42
CA PRO A 213 -12.76 4.49 5.14
C PRO A 213 -13.71 3.31 4.92
N ALA A 214 -13.15 2.11 4.83
CA ALA A 214 -13.92 0.87 4.93
C ALA A 214 -14.37 0.60 6.38
N SER A 215 -14.89 -0.60 6.64
CA SER A 215 -15.27 -1.02 7.99
C SER A 215 -14.09 -0.94 8.97
N SER A 216 -14.33 -0.42 10.17
CA SER A 216 -13.30 -0.14 11.19
C SER A 216 -12.46 -1.35 11.58
N ASN A 217 -13.06 -2.55 11.58
CA ASN A 217 -12.36 -3.81 11.85
C ASN A 217 -11.24 -4.13 10.84
N MET A 218 -11.30 -3.61 9.61
CA MET A 218 -10.24 -3.79 8.62
C MET A 218 -8.96 -3.02 8.97
N TYR A 219 -9.06 -2.03 9.85
CA TYR A 219 -7.97 -1.14 10.24
C TYR A 219 -7.43 -1.45 11.63
N TRP A 220 -8.00 -2.41 12.37
CA TRP A 220 -7.60 -2.70 13.75
C TRP A 220 -6.53 -3.79 13.82
N CYS A 221 -5.31 -3.41 14.20
CA CYS A 221 -4.18 -4.32 14.38
C CYS A 221 -4.03 -4.66 15.87
N SER A 222 -4.07 -5.94 16.23
CA SER A 222 -3.88 -6.42 17.59
C SER A 222 -2.67 -7.35 17.70
N GLN A 223 -2.08 -7.41 18.90
CA GLN A 223 -0.91 -8.26 19.17
C GLN A 223 -1.28 -9.75 19.25
N ASN A 224 -2.51 -10.07 19.67
CA ASN A 224 -3.06 -11.42 19.72
C ASN A 224 -4.40 -11.45 18.99
N GLN A 225 -4.46 -12.08 17.82
CA GLN A 225 -5.73 -12.27 17.10
C GLN A 225 -6.69 -13.26 17.81
N ALA A 226 -6.22 -13.98 18.84
CA ALA A 226 -6.96 -15.02 19.55
C ALA A 226 -7.52 -14.59 20.92
N SER A 227 -7.16 -13.40 21.44
CA SER A 227 -7.67 -12.91 22.73
C SER A 227 -8.76 -11.86 22.54
N THR A 228 -9.72 -11.83 23.44
CA THR A 228 -10.76 -10.79 23.55
C THR A 228 -10.21 -9.43 24.01
N ASP A 229 -8.92 -9.33 24.28
CA ASP A 229 -8.27 -8.07 24.65
C ASP A 229 -8.26 -7.12 23.45
N HIS A 230 -8.96 -5.99 23.59
CA HIS A 230 -8.97 -4.88 22.64
C HIS A 230 -7.64 -4.10 22.60
N PHE A 231 -6.51 -4.74 22.91
CA PHE A 231 -5.20 -4.09 22.92
C PHE A 231 -4.57 -4.12 21.53
N GLY A 232 -4.19 -2.96 21.02
CA GLY A 232 -3.78 -2.77 19.64
C GLY A 232 -3.88 -1.32 19.20
N PHE A 233 -4.04 -1.13 17.90
CA PHE A 233 -4.17 0.19 17.31
C PHE A 233 -4.93 0.17 16.00
N ASN A 234 -5.54 1.31 15.67
CA ASN A 234 -5.97 1.62 14.32
C ASN A 234 -4.75 2.00 13.46
N ILE A 235 -4.55 1.31 12.34
CA ILE A 235 -3.36 1.48 11.50
C ILE A 235 -3.23 2.89 10.91
N CYS A 236 -4.34 3.59 10.62
CA CYS A 236 -4.28 4.95 10.07
C CYS A 236 -3.76 5.94 11.11
N TRP A 237 -4.31 5.87 12.32
CA TRP A 237 -3.82 6.65 13.47
C TRP A 237 -2.36 6.32 13.78
N ALA A 238 -1.99 5.03 13.78
CA ALA A 238 -0.65 4.61 14.16
C ALA A 238 0.41 5.09 13.18
N ARG A 239 0.12 5.04 11.87
CA ARG A 239 1.03 5.57 10.84
C ARG A 239 1.21 7.08 10.96
N LEU A 240 0.16 7.83 11.28
CA LEU A 240 0.26 9.28 11.53
C LEU A 240 1.05 9.58 12.81
N HIS A 241 0.77 8.86 13.88
CA HIS A 241 1.44 9.02 15.18
C HIS A 241 2.94 8.73 15.09
N VAL A 242 3.35 7.66 14.41
CA VAL A 242 4.77 7.33 14.18
C VAL A 242 5.49 8.40 13.37
N LEU A 243 4.78 9.11 12.49
CA LEU A 243 5.33 10.26 11.77
C LEU A 243 5.33 11.55 12.61
N GLY A 244 4.84 11.50 13.85
CA GLY A 244 4.78 12.62 14.80
C GLY A 244 3.51 13.45 14.72
N TYR A 245 2.45 12.95 14.08
CA TYR A 245 1.17 13.66 13.99
C TYR A 245 0.12 13.07 14.94
N ASP A 246 -0.60 13.94 15.62
CA ASP A 246 -1.82 13.63 16.34
C ASP A 246 -3.04 14.14 15.56
N ILE A 247 -4.21 13.64 15.96
CA ILE A 247 -5.48 13.89 15.26
C ILE A 247 -6.47 14.56 16.18
N TYR A 248 -6.93 15.74 15.75
CA TYR A 248 -7.98 16.48 16.43
C TYR A 248 -9.31 16.37 15.69
N ILE A 249 -10.38 16.12 16.43
CA ILE A 249 -11.77 16.11 15.95
C ILE A 249 -12.52 17.20 16.71
N SER A 250 -13.14 18.14 15.99
CA SER A 250 -13.74 19.34 16.56
C SER A 250 -15.07 19.09 17.28
N GLN A 251 -15.86 18.10 16.83
CA GLN A 251 -17.21 17.85 17.31
C GLN A 251 -17.25 17.22 18.71
N ASP A 252 -18.14 17.73 19.56
CA ASP A 252 -18.40 17.20 20.91
C ASP A 252 -19.12 15.85 20.81
N SER A 253 -18.39 14.76 20.99
CA SER A 253 -18.98 13.43 21.21
C SER A 253 -19.35 13.33 22.68
N SER A 254 -20.52 13.84 23.02
CA SER A 254 -21.12 13.75 24.35
C SER A 254 -21.60 12.33 24.72
N SER A 255 -21.48 11.37 23.81
CA SER A 255 -21.75 9.95 24.00
C SER A 255 -20.57 9.12 23.49
N GLY A 256 -20.33 7.98 24.15
CA GLY A 256 -19.15 7.12 23.96
C GLY A 256 -18.67 7.00 22.51
N PHE A 257 -17.36 7.10 22.34
CA PHE A 257 -16.69 7.07 21.04
C PHE A 257 -16.88 5.72 20.33
N ASP A 258 -17.78 5.65 19.34
CA ASP A 258 -17.75 4.57 18.36
C ASP A 258 -16.58 4.80 17.39
N VAL A 259 -15.63 3.86 17.35
CA VAL A 259 -14.47 3.89 16.46
C VAL A 259 -14.90 4.05 15.00
N SER A 260 -16.00 3.41 14.60
CA SER A 260 -16.49 3.46 13.21
C SER A 260 -16.96 4.87 12.85
N GLU A 261 -17.58 5.58 13.79
CA GLU A 261 -18.02 6.96 13.62
C GLU A 261 -16.82 7.92 13.58
N LEU A 262 -15.78 7.68 14.38
CA LEU A 262 -14.57 8.51 14.40
C LEU A 262 -13.78 8.46 13.08
N MET A 263 -13.75 7.29 12.43
CA MET A 263 -13.02 7.12 11.17
C MET A 263 -13.52 8.04 10.06
N VAL A 264 -14.83 8.33 10.03
CA VAL A 264 -15.48 9.10 8.95
C VAL A 264 -15.66 10.58 9.28
N LYS A 265 -15.36 11.01 10.51
CA LYS A 265 -15.48 12.41 10.94
C LYS A 265 -14.37 13.27 10.33
N PRO A 266 -14.65 14.55 10.03
CA PRO A 266 -13.61 15.49 9.64
C PRO A 266 -12.55 15.62 10.73
N VAL A 267 -11.28 15.67 10.31
CA VAL A 267 -10.12 15.69 11.21
C VAL A 267 -9.20 16.85 10.89
N ARG A 268 -8.39 17.26 11.87
CA ARG A 268 -7.28 18.20 11.71
C ARG A 268 -5.98 17.59 12.21
N LEU A 269 -4.88 17.94 11.53
CA LEU A 269 -3.55 17.50 11.91
C LEU A 269 -2.99 18.36 13.04
N VAL A 270 -2.38 17.70 14.01
CA VAL A 270 -1.68 18.30 15.13
C VAL A 270 -0.25 17.77 15.15
N ARG A 271 0.71 18.64 15.46
CA ARG A 271 2.10 18.23 15.71
C ARG A 271 2.67 19.05 16.85
N GLY A 272 3.07 18.38 17.93
CA GLY A 272 3.58 19.06 19.13
C GLY A 272 2.53 20.00 19.76
N SER A 273 2.80 21.30 19.76
CA SER A 273 1.88 22.32 20.29
C SER A 273 1.12 23.09 19.21
N GLU A 274 1.17 22.63 17.96
CA GLU A 274 0.64 23.32 16.80
C GLU A 274 -0.48 22.50 16.15
N LEU A 275 -1.54 23.19 15.73
CA LEU A 275 -2.68 22.62 15.04
C LEU A 275 -2.80 23.31 13.67
N LEU A 276 -2.93 22.51 12.62
CA LEU A 276 -3.20 23.00 11.28
C LEU A 276 -4.70 23.32 11.14
N ASP A 277 -5.03 24.57 10.85
CA ASP A 277 -6.36 25.06 10.49
C ASP A 277 -6.69 24.67 9.04
N HIS A 278 -6.71 23.37 8.81
CA HIS A 278 -7.18 22.73 7.61
C HIS A 278 -7.93 21.46 8.01
N GLU A 279 -9.16 21.34 7.53
CA GLU A 279 -10.01 20.21 7.83
C GLU A 279 -9.93 19.19 6.69
N PHE A 280 -9.47 17.99 7.01
CA PHE A 280 -9.51 16.84 6.12
C PHE A 280 -10.85 16.13 6.31
N VAL A 281 -11.47 15.67 5.21
CA VAL A 281 -12.79 15.01 5.28
C VAL A 281 -12.85 13.79 6.20
N ASN A 282 -11.72 13.10 6.40
CA ASN A 282 -11.59 11.99 7.35
C ASN A 282 -10.10 11.64 7.55
N ILE A 283 -9.85 10.65 8.42
CA ILE A 283 -8.49 10.18 8.71
C ILE A 283 -7.73 9.70 7.48
N LEU A 284 -8.41 9.05 6.53
CA LEU A 284 -7.77 8.44 5.37
C LEU A 284 -7.26 9.54 4.44
N HIS A 285 -8.03 10.61 4.28
CA HIS A 285 -7.61 11.82 3.55
C HIS A 285 -6.37 12.46 4.20
N ALA A 286 -6.37 12.63 5.52
CA ALA A 286 -5.21 13.18 6.23
C ALA A 286 -3.96 12.28 6.07
N LEU A 287 -4.13 10.96 6.19
CA LEU A 287 -3.04 10.00 6.01
C LEU A 287 -2.48 10.03 4.57
N GLN A 288 -3.35 10.07 3.56
CA GLN A 288 -2.94 10.16 2.16
C GLN A 288 -2.09 11.41 1.89
N VAL A 289 -2.50 12.57 2.38
CA VAL A 289 -1.72 13.81 2.22
C VAL A 289 -0.38 13.74 2.97
N VAL A 290 -0.37 13.24 4.20
CA VAL A 290 0.89 13.13 4.99
C VAL A 290 1.87 12.15 4.34
N GLN A 291 1.41 10.99 3.87
CA GLN A 291 2.26 10.04 3.16
C GLN A 291 2.73 10.59 1.81
N PHE A 292 1.89 11.37 1.12
CA PHE A 292 2.29 12.06 -0.10
C PHE A 292 3.39 13.09 0.16
N TYR A 293 3.30 13.84 1.27
CA TYR A 293 4.38 14.71 1.72
C TYR A 293 5.65 13.93 2.05
N CYS A 294 5.55 12.75 2.68
CA CYS A 294 6.71 11.88 2.90
C CYS A 294 7.38 11.41 1.60
N TRP A 295 6.64 11.35 0.49
CA TRP A 295 7.17 10.99 -0.82
C TRP A 295 7.71 12.18 -1.62
N LYS A 296 6.93 13.26 -1.73
CA LYS A 296 7.21 14.42 -2.61
C LYS A 296 7.70 15.68 -1.89
N GLY A 297 7.71 15.68 -0.56
CA GLY A 297 7.89 16.87 0.28
C GLY A 297 9.20 17.62 0.04
N SER A 298 10.30 16.92 -0.23
CA SER A 298 11.60 17.56 -0.53
C SER A 298 11.56 18.43 -1.79
N ALA A 299 10.82 18.01 -2.83
CA ALA A 299 10.63 18.78 -4.05
C ALA A 299 9.64 19.95 -3.88
N LEU A 300 8.78 19.92 -2.86
CA LEU A 300 7.81 20.97 -2.57
C LEU A 300 8.40 22.09 -1.71
N GLN A 301 9.42 21.80 -0.89
CA GLN A 301 10.06 22.76 0.01
C GLN A 301 10.89 23.84 -0.71
N THR A 302 11.38 23.56 -1.92
CA THR A 302 12.24 24.49 -2.67
C THR A 302 11.49 25.67 -3.30
N ASN A 303 10.15 25.68 -3.28
CA ASN A 303 9.37 26.55 -4.17
C ASN A 303 8.58 27.69 -3.51
N MET A 304 8.62 27.91 -2.18
CA MET A 304 7.71 28.92 -1.59
C MET A 304 8.26 29.74 -0.41
N SER A 305 8.25 31.06 -0.62
CA SER A 305 8.17 32.12 0.39
C SER A 305 6.73 32.66 0.41
N ASN A 306 6.11 32.77 1.59
CA ASN A 306 4.73 33.28 1.85
C ASN A 306 3.57 32.27 1.67
N ILE A 307 3.51 31.22 2.49
CA ILE A 307 2.21 30.59 2.81
C ILE A 307 1.75 31.16 4.16
N ASP A 308 0.58 31.79 4.13
CA ASP A 308 -0.11 32.38 5.27
C ASP A 308 -0.33 31.34 6.38
N SER A 309 -0.18 31.76 7.64
CA SER A 309 -0.08 30.86 8.80
C SER A 309 -1.43 30.23 9.13
N LYS A 310 -1.80 29.16 8.42
CA LYS A 310 -2.90 28.25 8.80
C LYS A 310 -2.57 27.42 10.04
N VAL A 311 -1.68 27.88 10.92
CA VAL A 311 -1.20 27.13 12.08
C VAL A 311 -1.55 27.92 13.32
N VAL A 312 -2.31 27.29 14.21
CA VAL A 312 -2.74 27.88 15.47
C VAL A 312 -2.14 27.09 16.64
N LYS A 313 -2.02 27.75 17.80
CA LYS A 313 -1.57 27.08 19.03
C LYS A 313 -2.66 26.13 19.52
N LEU A 314 -2.25 24.93 19.88
CA LEU A 314 -3.13 23.91 20.44
C LEU A 314 -3.51 24.27 21.89
N LEU A 315 -4.82 24.35 22.15
CA LEU A 315 -5.40 24.62 23.46
C LEU A 315 -5.40 23.37 24.35
N ASP A 316 -5.41 23.55 25.67
CA ASP A 316 -5.36 22.42 26.62
C ASP A 316 -6.59 21.51 26.52
N VAL A 317 -7.78 22.08 26.33
CA VAL A 317 -9.02 21.32 26.08
C VAL A 317 -8.89 20.45 24.81
N GLN A 318 -8.15 20.91 23.80
CA GLN A 318 -7.91 20.13 22.58
C GLN A 318 -6.91 18.99 22.84
N ARG A 319 -5.89 19.21 23.68
CA ARG A 319 -4.95 18.16 24.11
C ARG A 319 -5.66 17.02 24.84
N GLU A 320 -6.57 17.36 25.76
CA GLU A 320 -7.35 16.35 26.50
C GLU A 320 -8.21 15.51 25.56
N LYS A 321 -8.89 16.15 24.59
CA LYS A 321 -9.66 15.44 23.54
C LYS A 321 -8.78 14.50 22.72
N ILE A 322 -7.61 14.95 22.28
CA ILE A 322 -6.64 14.13 21.55
C ILE A 322 -6.19 12.93 22.38
N SER A 323 -5.84 13.15 23.66
CA SER A 323 -5.45 12.08 24.57
C SER A 323 -6.56 11.04 24.74
N GLY A 324 -7.82 11.47 24.85
CA GLY A 324 -8.97 10.58 24.92
C GLY A 324 -9.10 9.70 23.67
N ILE A 325 -9.02 10.30 22.48
CA ILE A 325 -9.09 9.57 21.20
C ILE A 325 -7.90 8.60 21.05
N ASN A 326 -6.68 9.04 21.37
CA ASN A 326 -5.48 8.21 21.30
C ASN A 326 -5.57 7.02 22.28
N SER A 327 -6.17 7.19 23.46
CA SER A 327 -6.38 6.08 24.40
C SER A 327 -7.32 4.99 23.85
N LEU A 328 -8.15 5.30 22.86
CA LEU A 328 -9.04 4.36 22.19
C LEU A 328 -8.40 3.73 20.95
N LEU A 329 -7.78 4.56 20.10
CA LEU A 329 -7.30 4.17 18.77
C LEU A 329 -5.82 3.77 18.74
N LEU A 330 -5.05 4.11 19.78
CA LEU A 330 -3.61 3.89 19.93
C LEU A 330 -3.29 3.41 21.34
N ASN A 331 -4.04 2.43 21.84
CA ASN A 331 -3.88 1.97 23.22
C ASN A 331 -2.59 1.17 23.47
N ASP A 332 -1.89 0.75 22.40
CA ASP A 332 -0.52 0.22 22.45
C ASP A 332 0.46 0.97 21.52
N VAL A 333 0.91 2.14 21.98
CA VAL A 333 1.89 2.98 21.25
C VAL A 333 3.22 2.23 21.04
N ASN A 334 3.68 1.45 22.02
CA ASN A 334 4.93 0.71 21.91
C ASN A 334 4.85 -0.38 20.84
N PHE A 335 3.70 -1.04 20.68
CA PHE A 335 3.45 -1.97 19.59
C PHE A 335 3.38 -1.24 18.25
N ALA A 336 2.65 -0.13 18.14
CA ALA A 336 2.60 0.68 16.92
C ALA A 336 4.00 1.11 16.45
N SER A 337 4.84 1.63 17.36
CA SER A 337 6.22 1.98 17.05
C SER A 337 7.08 0.78 16.67
N ARG A 338 6.90 -0.39 17.31
CA ARG A 338 7.63 -1.61 16.92
C ARG A 338 7.25 -2.12 15.52
N ILE A 339 6.01 -1.87 15.09
CA ILE A 339 5.48 -2.32 13.80
C ILE A 339 5.87 -1.36 12.66
N PHE A 340 5.75 -0.05 12.86
CA PHE A 340 5.95 0.93 11.78
C PHE A 340 7.25 1.74 11.86
N CYS A 341 7.95 1.79 13.00
CA CYS A 341 9.26 2.44 13.06
C CYS A 341 10.38 1.46 12.73
N ARG A 342 11.35 1.93 11.95
CA ARG A 342 12.69 1.34 11.91
C ARG A 342 13.54 1.99 13.01
N ARG A 343 14.40 1.23 13.67
CA ARG A 343 15.40 1.84 14.57
C ARG A 343 16.40 2.63 13.73
N PRO A 344 16.72 3.89 14.07
CA PRO A 344 17.75 4.62 13.34
C PRO A 344 19.06 3.83 13.43
N SER A 345 19.65 3.52 12.29
CA SER A 345 21.00 2.98 12.24
C SER A 345 21.97 4.12 12.56
N TYR A 346 23.07 3.84 13.27
CA TYR A 346 24.10 4.83 13.64
C TYR A 346 24.76 5.54 12.44
N LEU A 347 24.37 5.21 11.20
CA LEU A 347 24.94 5.68 9.94
C LEU A 347 23.98 6.55 9.10
N GLU A 348 22.73 6.77 9.53
CA GLU A 348 21.73 7.53 8.76
C GLU A 348 21.46 8.91 9.37
N GLU A 349 22.35 9.87 9.09
CA GLU A 349 22.16 11.27 9.51
C GLU A 349 21.42 12.17 8.51
N ASN A 350 21.02 11.71 7.31
CA ASN A 350 20.58 12.65 6.25
C ASN A 350 19.34 12.26 5.41
N GLY A 351 18.47 11.36 5.88
CA GLY A 351 17.33 10.85 5.09
C GLY A 351 15.94 11.41 5.43
N CYS A 352 15.75 12.01 6.61
CA CYS A 352 14.42 12.44 7.04
C CYS A 352 14.06 13.79 6.42
N ILE A 353 12.92 13.85 5.72
CA ILE A 353 12.33 15.12 5.29
C ILE A 353 12.15 16.00 6.53
N TYR A 354 12.81 17.16 6.55
CA TYR A 354 12.65 18.12 7.63
C TYR A 354 11.21 18.60 7.65
N PHE A 355 10.51 18.38 8.76
CA PHE A 355 9.11 18.75 8.87
C PHE A 355 8.93 20.27 8.75
N ASN A 356 7.95 20.71 7.95
CA ASN A 356 7.48 22.09 7.92
C ASN A 356 5.99 22.13 7.54
N TRP A 357 5.16 22.87 8.28
CA TRP A 357 3.75 23.09 7.96
C TRP A 357 3.53 23.70 6.58
N THR A 358 4.40 24.60 6.10
CA THR A 358 4.36 25.12 4.73
C THR A 358 4.44 23.98 3.71
N GLY A 359 5.28 22.98 3.97
CA GLY A 359 5.41 21.78 3.14
C GLY A 359 4.15 20.92 3.12
N ILE A 360 3.49 20.76 4.28
CA ILE A 360 2.20 20.05 4.36
C ILE A 360 1.10 20.81 3.60
N VAL A 361 1.03 22.13 3.73
CA VAL A 361 0.03 22.93 2.98
C VAL A 361 0.26 22.83 1.47
N ALA A 362 1.52 22.87 1.02
CA ALA A 362 1.85 22.62 -0.38
C ALA A 362 1.51 21.19 -0.81
N ALA A 363 1.71 20.20 0.07
CA ALA A 363 1.39 18.81 -0.21
C ALA A 363 -0.12 18.57 -0.36
N ILE A 364 -0.98 19.31 0.34
CA ILE A 364 -2.44 19.24 0.15
C ILE A 364 -2.79 19.54 -1.31
N ALA A 365 -2.37 20.71 -1.82
CA ALA A 365 -2.65 21.11 -3.19
C ALA A 365 -2.01 20.17 -4.23
N ALA A 366 -0.75 19.79 -4.01
CA ALA A 366 -0.04 18.88 -4.92
C ALA A 366 -0.64 17.47 -4.94
N TRP A 367 -1.16 17.00 -3.80
CA TRP A 367 -1.87 15.72 -3.70
C TRP A 367 -3.20 15.78 -4.45
N GLU A 368 -3.98 16.85 -4.29
CA GLU A 368 -5.23 17.06 -5.04
C GLU A 368 -4.97 17.04 -6.56
N ASP A 369 -3.96 17.76 -7.04
CA ASP A 369 -3.57 17.77 -8.45
C ASP A 369 -3.18 16.37 -8.96
N TYR A 370 -2.38 15.65 -8.17
CA TYR A 370 -1.96 14.28 -8.50
C TYR A 370 -3.16 13.34 -8.62
N VAL A 371 -4.06 13.36 -7.63
CA VAL A 371 -5.25 12.50 -7.61
C VAL A 371 -6.22 12.87 -8.74
N LEU A 372 -6.43 14.16 -9.01
CA LEU A 372 -7.26 14.62 -10.13
C LEU A 372 -6.69 14.17 -11.47
N LYS A 373 -5.35 14.21 -11.65
CA LYS A 373 -4.69 13.70 -12.86
C LYS A 373 -4.95 12.21 -13.07
N LEU A 374 -4.81 11.40 -12.01
CA LEU A 374 -5.06 9.95 -12.09
C LEU A 374 -6.54 9.64 -12.31
N SER A 375 -7.44 10.35 -11.63
CA SER A 375 -8.88 10.20 -11.81
C SER A 375 -9.32 10.50 -13.24
N LYS A 376 -8.79 11.56 -13.86
CA LYS A 376 -9.04 11.87 -15.28
C LYS A 376 -8.63 10.72 -16.19
N GLN A 377 -7.49 10.07 -15.93
CA GLN A 377 -7.05 8.89 -16.70
C GLN A 377 -8.03 7.73 -16.59
N ILE A 378 -8.55 7.44 -15.39
CA ILE A 378 -9.58 6.39 -15.23
C ILE A 378 -10.82 6.72 -16.09
N HIS A 379 -11.32 7.96 -16.03
CA HIS A 379 -12.51 8.34 -16.80
C HIS A 379 -12.29 8.22 -18.32
N LEU A 380 -11.09 8.53 -18.80
CA LEU A 380 -10.72 8.41 -20.22
C LEU A 380 -10.62 6.94 -20.67
N GLN A 381 -10.04 6.07 -19.82
CA GLN A 381 -9.75 4.69 -20.21
C GLN A 381 -10.91 3.71 -19.93
N LEU A 382 -11.77 4.01 -18.96
CA LEU A 382 -12.86 3.12 -18.53
C LEU A 382 -13.79 2.64 -19.66
N PRO A 383 -14.20 3.46 -20.66
CA PRO A 383 -15.03 2.96 -21.76
C PRO A 383 -14.36 1.83 -22.55
N TYR A 384 -13.05 1.91 -22.76
CA TYR A 384 -12.27 0.88 -23.45
C TYR A 384 -12.11 -0.36 -22.58
N TRP A 385 -11.80 -0.19 -21.29
CA TRP A 385 -11.73 -1.29 -20.34
C TRP A 385 -13.05 -2.05 -20.22
N ARG A 386 -14.18 -1.35 -20.27
CA ARG A 386 -15.52 -1.97 -20.29
C ARG A 386 -15.78 -2.78 -21.56
N MET A 387 -15.27 -2.31 -22.70
CA MET A 387 -15.46 -3.00 -23.98
C MET A 387 -14.63 -4.29 -24.06
N GLN A 388 -13.44 -4.30 -23.47
CA GLN A 388 -12.49 -5.42 -23.53
C GLN A 388 -12.43 -6.25 -22.23
N GLU A 389 -13.18 -5.85 -21.20
CA GLU A 389 -13.18 -6.44 -19.85
C GLU A 389 -11.76 -6.58 -19.23
N SER A 390 -10.84 -5.70 -19.61
CA SER A 390 -9.42 -5.73 -19.21
C SER A 390 -8.89 -4.34 -18.85
N LEU A 391 -7.92 -4.26 -17.94
CA LEU A 391 -7.21 -3.04 -17.56
C LEU A 391 -5.87 -2.96 -18.29
N TYR A 392 -5.78 -2.05 -19.25
CA TYR A 392 -4.59 -1.84 -20.07
C TYR A 392 -4.43 -0.36 -20.42
N ASN A 393 -3.23 0.08 -20.76
CA ASN A 393 -3.02 1.47 -21.10
C ASN A 393 -3.51 1.77 -22.53
N VAL A 394 -4.56 2.59 -22.64
CA VAL A 394 -5.04 3.02 -23.96
C VAL A 394 -4.18 4.18 -24.46
N GLN A 395 -3.42 3.97 -25.52
CA GLN A 395 -2.83 5.07 -26.27
C GLN A 395 -3.96 5.82 -26.99
N ILE A 396 -4.42 6.91 -26.39
CA ILE A 396 -5.36 7.83 -27.03
C ILE A 396 -4.50 8.88 -27.73
N ASP A 397 -4.43 8.81 -29.07
CA ASP A 397 -3.85 9.88 -29.87
C ASP A 397 -4.60 11.19 -29.56
N ALA A 398 -3.85 12.20 -29.10
CA ALA A 398 -4.39 13.50 -28.69
C ALA A 398 -4.70 14.40 -29.89
#